data_AF-A0ABD1J0C4-F1
#
_entry.id   AF-A0ABD1J0C4-F1
#
_cell.length_a   1.000
_cell.length_b   1.000
_cell.length_c   1.000
_cell.angle_alpha   90.00
_cell.angle_beta   90.00
_cell.angle_gamma   90.00
#
_symmetry.space_group_name_H-M   'P 1'
#
loop_
_entity.id
_entity.type
_entity.pdbx_description
1 polymer ?
#
loop_
_entity_poly.entity_id
_entity_poly.type
_entity_poly.pdbx_seq_one_letter_code
_entity_poly.pdbx_strand_id
1 'polypeptide(L)'
;MPTTLISKYRDKLFVTNQALTLKILKNPLFPFVQKDNVYVYEYLHDHLVKGALLFLASAICMAVYTKVLVSSHSFITFFLFSMGVSIWLICSGSFRRRLVLDPDKGEYRFYVHTHLRHRGPLNQIYIRITAQKSGQKLMFRLILNGYKIDCHTLCGFSEKYRLLECQGRTIASNLKLNYFDYLDTSKRHCVIHLPPNADATDKAV
;
A
#
# COMPACT_ATOMS: atom_id res chain seq x y z
N MET A 1 -6.31 -21.86 -0.61
CA MET A 1 -4.94 -22.17 -0.15
C MET A 1 -4.43 -20.99 0.67
N PRO A 2 -3.97 -21.18 1.91
CA PRO A 2 -3.41 -20.09 2.71
C PRO A 2 -2.07 -19.67 2.09
N THR A 3 -2.02 -18.47 1.52
CA THR A 3 -0.79 -17.87 1.02
C THR A 3 0.10 -17.50 2.21
N THR A 4 1.34 -17.95 2.20
CA THR A 4 2.30 -17.62 3.25
C THR A 4 2.53 -16.10 3.28
N LEU A 5 2.79 -15.52 4.45
CA LEU A 5 3.06 -14.08 4.60
C LEU A 5 4.15 -13.59 3.63
N ILE A 6 5.14 -14.45 3.36
CA ILE A 6 6.24 -14.21 2.43
C ILE A 6 5.75 -14.10 0.98
N SER A 7 4.86 -15.00 0.53
CA SER A 7 4.32 -14.93 -0.84
C SER A 7 3.50 -13.66 -1.04
N LYS A 8 2.68 -13.28 -0.04
CA LYS A 8 1.89 -12.04 -0.06
C LYS A 8 2.77 -10.79 -0.13
N TYR A 9 3.94 -10.81 0.52
CA TYR A 9 4.88 -9.69 0.52
C TYR A 9 5.69 -9.61 -0.79
N ARG A 10 6.17 -10.75 -1.31
CA ARG A 10 6.80 -10.84 -2.64
C ARG A 10 5.85 -10.35 -3.72
N ASP A 11 4.60 -10.80 -3.67
CA ASP A 11 3.54 -10.40 -4.59
C ASP A 11 3.12 -8.93 -4.40
N LYS A 12 3.52 -8.25 -3.33
CA LYS A 12 3.33 -6.79 -3.15
C LYS A 12 4.49 -6.00 -3.74
N LEU A 13 5.72 -6.48 -3.60
CA LEU A 13 6.93 -5.81 -4.11
C LEU A 13 7.13 -5.99 -5.62
N PHE A 14 6.76 -7.15 -6.18
CA PHE A 14 7.05 -7.52 -7.56
C PHE A 14 5.77 -7.82 -8.37
N VAL A 15 4.68 -7.08 -8.14
CA VAL A 15 3.55 -7.14 -9.08
C VAL A 15 4.05 -6.62 -10.43
N THR A 16 4.21 -7.53 -11.38
CA THR A 16 4.39 -7.17 -12.78
C THR A 16 3.07 -6.67 -13.36
N ASN A 17 3.13 -5.84 -14.41
CA ASN A 17 1.90 -5.34 -15.03
C ASN A 17 0.97 -6.46 -15.47
N GLN A 18 1.51 -7.57 -15.98
CA GLN A 18 0.72 -8.72 -16.40
C GLN A 18 -0.01 -9.38 -15.22
N ALA A 19 0.69 -9.54 -14.08
CA ALA A 19 0.06 -10.04 -12.86
C ALA A 19 -1.03 -9.10 -12.34
N LEU A 20 -0.86 -7.77 -12.49
CA LEU A 20 -1.92 -6.82 -12.17
C LEU A 20 -3.12 -6.97 -13.12
N THR A 21 -2.91 -7.11 -14.43
CA THR A 21 -4.00 -7.34 -15.39
C THR A 21 -4.80 -8.59 -15.01
N LEU A 22 -4.13 -9.70 -14.69
CA LEU A 22 -4.79 -10.93 -14.28
C LEU A 22 -5.58 -10.75 -12.97
N LYS A 23 -5.06 -9.96 -12.02
CA LYS A 23 -5.76 -9.63 -10.76
C LYS A 23 -7.01 -8.78 -11.00
N ILE A 24 -6.95 -7.79 -11.89
CA ILE A 24 -8.10 -6.95 -12.26
C ILE A 24 -9.15 -7.78 -12.99
N LEU A 25 -8.75 -8.65 -13.93
CA LEU A 25 -9.67 -9.53 -14.65
C LEU A 25 -10.38 -10.50 -13.71
N LYS A 26 -9.67 -11.05 -12.72
CA LYS A 26 -10.24 -11.97 -11.74
C LYS A 26 -11.11 -11.27 -10.69
N ASN A 27 -10.71 -10.08 -10.26
CA ASN A 27 -11.45 -9.26 -9.31
C ASN A 27 -11.50 -7.80 -9.81
N PRO A 28 -12.61 -7.37 -10.43
CA PRO A 28 -12.79 -6.02 -10.91
C PRO A 28 -12.65 -4.95 -9.81
N LEU A 29 -12.95 -5.30 -8.56
CA LEU A 29 -12.88 -4.42 -7.39
C LEU A 29 -11.51 -4.44 -6.70
N PHE A 30 -10.48 -5.02 -7.32
CA PHE A 30 -9.14 -5.07 -6.75
C PHE A 30 -8.65 -3.65 -6.36
N PRO A 31 -8.03 -3.47 -5.17
CA PRO A 31 -7.65 -4.49 -4.18
C PRO A 31 -8.75 -4.80 -3.15
N PHE A 32 -9.93 -4.21 -3.26
CA PHE A 32 -11.03 -4.32 -2.32
C PHE A 32 -11.85 -5.61 -2.53
N VAL A 33 -12.59 -5.97 -1.50
CA VAL A 33 -13.61 -7.02 -1.49
C VAL A 33 -14.93 -6.38 -1.11
N GLN A 34 -15.99 -6.63 -1.87
CA GLN A 34 -17.33 -6.14 -1.56
C GLN A 34 -17.94 -6.93 -0.39
N LYS A 35 -18.45 -6.22 0.62
CA LYS A 35 -19.26 -6.75 1.71
C LYS A 35 -20.45 -5.82 1.92
N ASP A 36 -21.67 -6.31 1.73
CA ASP A 36 -22.92 -5.60 2.04
C ASP A 36 -22.95 -4.14 1.52
N ASN A 37 -22.63 -3.98 0.22
CA ASN A 37 -22.51 -2.71 -0.53
C ASN A 37 -21.31 -1.81 -0.20
N VAL A 38 -20.39 -2.26 0.65
CA VAL A 38 -19.21 -1.49 1.03
C VAL A 38 -17.94 -2.19 0.53
N TYR A 39 -16.98 -1.43 0.02
CA TYR A 39 -15.70 -1.97 -0.43
C TYR A 39 -14.70 -1.99 0.73
N VAL A 40 -14.18 -3.17 1.04
CA VAL A 40 -13.32 -3.40 2.18
C VAL A 40 -11.95 -3.85 1.73
N TYR A 41 -10.92 -3.15 2.19
CA TYR A 41 -9.53 -3.52 1.99
C TYR A 41 -8.84 -3.72 3.34
N GLU A 42 -8.45 -4.96 3.62
CA GLU A 42 -7.77 -5.36 4.85
C GLU A 42 -6.31 -5.71 4.57
N TYR A 43 -5.39 -5.11 5.33
CA TYR A 43 -3.96 -5.38 5.20
C TYR A 43 -3.23 -5.30 6.54
N LEU A 44 -2.03 -5.88 6.56
CA LEU A 44 -1.08 -5.82 7.67
C LEU A 44 0.01 -4.80 7.36
N HIS A 45 0.61 -4.23 8.41
CA HIS A 45 1.67 -3.25 8.22
C HIS A 45 2.98 -3.87 7.72
N ASP A 46 3.72 -3.10 6.93
CA ASP A 46 5.01 -3.54 6.37
C ASP A 46 6.09 -3.71 7.45
N HIS A 47 5.93 -3.09 8.62
CA HIS A 47 6.85 -3.28 9.75
C HIS A 47 6.87 -4.71 10.29
N LEU A 48 5.78 -5.48 10.12
CA LEU A 48 5.73 -6.85 10.63
C LEU A 48 6.76 -7.76 9.96
N VAL A 49 6.88 -7.68 8.63
CA VAL A 49 7.85 -8.49 7.89
C VAL A 49 9.27 -8.01 8.13
N LYS A 50 9.49 -6.68 8.17
CA LYS A 50 10.81 -6.11 8.50
C LYS A 50 11.28 -6.53 9.90
N GLY A 51 10.38 -6.51 10.87
CA GLY A 51 10.63 -6.98 12.24
C GLY A 51 10.95 -8.47 12.26
N ALA A 52 10.14 -9.31 11.61
CA ALA A 52 10.38 -10.76 11.56
C ALA A 52 11.74 -11.12 10.93
N LEU A 53 12.11 -10.46 9.83
CA LEU A 53 13.42 -10.65 9.19
C LEU A 53 14.58 -10.21 10.08
N LEU A 54 14.44 -9.05 10.74
CA LEU A 54 15.45 -8.56 11.68
C LEU A 54 15.62 -9.54 12.86
N PHE A 55 14.52 -10.06 13.40
CA PHE A 55 14.54 -11.04 14.48
C PHE A 55 15.29 -12.30 14.05
N LEU A 56 14.93 -12.89 12.91
CA LEU A 56 15.59 -14.09 12.38
C LEU A 56 17.08 -13.85 12.11
N ALA A 57 17.43 -12.73 11.47
CA ALA A 57 18.83 -12.38 11.21
C ALA A 57 19.62 -12.24 12.51
N SER A 58 19.07 -11.52 13.50
CA SER A 58 19.72 -11.34 14.81
C SER A 58 19.91 -12.65 15.57
N ALA A 59 18.93 -13.56 15.54
CA ALA A 59 19.02 -14.87 16.16
C ALA A 59 20.08 -15.77 15.50
N ILE A 60 20.15 -15.78 14.17
CA ILE A 60 21.17 -16.53 13.41
C ILE A 60 22.57 -15.97 13.71
N CYS A 61 22.74 -14.65 13.66
CA CYS A 61 24.02 -14.01 13.96
C CYS A 61 24.48 -14.30 15.40
N MET A 62 23.57 -14.25 16.38
CA MET A 62 23.87 -14.60 17.76
C MET A 62 24.30 -16.07 17.90
N ALA A 63 23.58 -17.00 17.25
CA ALA A 63 23.94 -18.42 17.29
C ALA A 63 25.33 -18.69 16.68
N VAL A 64 25.64 -18.10 15.53
CA VAL A 64 26.98 -18.20 14.91
C VAL A 64 28.05 -17.60 15.83
N TYR A 65 27.80 -16.42 16.39
CA TYR A 65 28.74 -15.74 17.29
C TYR A 65 29.09 -16.60 18.52
N THR A 66 28.09 -17.16 19.18
CA THR A 66 28.31 -18.03 20.36
C THR A 66 29.08 -19.31 20.04
N LYS A 67 28.98 -19.83 18.80
CA LYS A 67 29.71 -21.04 18.39
C LYS A 67 31.14 -20.78 17.90
N VAL A 68 31.40 -19.62 17.29
CA VAL A 68 32.69 -19.32 16.63
C VAL A 68 33.62 -18.46 17.49
N LEU A 69 33.09 -17.51 18.27
CA LEU A 69 33.85 -16.44 18.94
C LEU A 69 33.75 -16.50 20.47
N VAL A 70 33.79 -17.72 21.04
CA VAL A 70 33.59 -18.10 22.46
C VAL A 70 34.26 -17.19 23.52
N SER A 71 35.22 -16.33 23.17
CA SER A 71 36.06 -15.57 24.09
C SER A 71 35.62 -14.13 24.38
N SER A 72 34.57 -13.59 23.77
CA SER A 72 34.15 -12.20 24.04
C SER A 72 32.62 -12.07 24.13
N HIS A 73 32.13 -11.49 25.22
CA HIS A 73 30.69 -11.22 25.42
C HIS A 73 30.26 -9.85 24.89
N SER A 74 31.19 -9.05 24.37
CA SER A 74 30.99 -7.62 24.06
C SER A 74 29.85 -7.35 23.07
N PHE A 75 29.56 -8.28 22.17
CA PHE A 75 28.53 -8.09 21.13
C PHE A 75 27.18 -8.77 21.43
N ILE A 76 27.05 -9.54 22.52
CA ILE A 76 25.79 -10.20 22.87
C ILE A 76 24.69 -9.17 23.14
N THR A 77 25.03 -8.10 23.86
CA THR A 77 24.10 -7.00 24.19
C THR A 77 23.53 -6.35 22.93
N PHE A 78 24.32 -6.20 21.87
CA PHE A 78 23.87 -5.66 20.59
C PHE A 78 22.82 -6.56 19.93
N PHE A 79 23.03 -7.88 19.93
CA PHE A 79 22.07 -8.83 19.39
C PHE A 79 20.76 -8.85 20.19
N LEU A 80 20.84 -8.82 21.52
CA LEU A 80 19.66 -8.76 22.39
C LEU A 80 18.87 -7.47 22.18
N PHE A 81 19.54 -6.33 22.04
CA PHE A 81 18.90 -5.06 21.72
C PHE A 81 18.20 -5.10 20.36
N SER A 82 18.87 -5.64 19.33
CA SER A 82 18.29 -5.84 18.00
C SER A 82 17.05 -6.76 18.03
N MET A 83 17.09 -7.83 18.84
CA MET A 83 15.93 -8.69 19.09
C MET A 83 14.79 -7.92 19.78
N GLY A 84 15.08 -7.07 20.75
CA GLY A 84 14.08 -6.20 21.39
C GLY A 84 13.40 -5.25 20.40
N VAL A 85 14.18 -4.57 19.55
CA VAL A 85 13.66 -3.68 18.50
C VAL A 85 12.81 -4.45 17.50
N SER A 86 13.23 -5.65 17.09
CA SER A 86 12.46 -6.47 16.15
C SER A 86 11.13 -6.95 16.74
N ILE A 87 11.08 -7.35 18.01
CA ILE A 87 9.83 -7.69 18.71
C ILE A 87 8.91 -6.47 18.77
N TRP A 88 9.43 -5.29 19.11
CA TRP A 88 8.66 -4.05 19.09
C TRP A 88 8.05 -3.75 17.70
N LEU A 89 8.82 -3.95 16.62
CA LEU A 89 8.33 -3.80 15.25
C LEU A 89 7.25 -4.83 14.88
N ILE A 90 7.37 -6.07 15.36
CA ILE A 90 6.37 -7.12 15.14
C ILE A 90 5.07 -6.77 15.88
N CYS A 91 5.15 -6.40 17.16
CA CYS A 91 3.99 -6.01 17.97
C CYS A 91 3.28 -4.80 17.35
N SER A 92 4.01 -3.74 17.02
CA SER A 92 3.43 -2.54 16.38
C SER A 92 2.93 -2.80 14.96
N GLY A 93 3.51 -3.76 14.23
CA GLY A 93 3.08 -4.12 12.88
C GLY A 93 1.89 -5.08 12.81
N SER A 94 1.55 -5.76 13.92
CA SER A 94 0.49 -6.77 13.99
C SER A 94 -0.93 -6.19 13.91
N PHE A 95 -1.08 -4.88 14.14
CA PHE A 95 -2.38 -4.23 14.04
C PHE A 95 -2.92 -4.27 12.61
N ARG A 96 -3.98 -5.07 12.41
CA ARG A 96 -4.73 -5.11 11.15
C ARG A 96 -5.30 -3.74 10.84
N ARG A 97 -5.10 -3.24 9.63
CA ARG A 97 -5.72 -2.00 9.15
C ARG A 97 -6.76 -2.33 8.12
N ARG A 98 -7.87 -1.58 8.17
CA ARG A 98 -9.02 -1.78 7.30
C ARG A 98 -9.43 -0.45 6.71
N LEU A 99 -9.33 -0.34 5.39
CA LEU A 99 -9.88 0.77 4.63
C LEU A 99 -11.23 0.35 4.07
N VAL A 100 -12.25 1.13 4.39
CA VAL A 100 -13.64 0.87 4.02
C VAL A 100 -14.10 2.04 3.16
N LEU A 101 -14.51 1.77 1.92
CA LEU A 101 -15.08 2.76 1.01
C LEU A 101 -16.58 2.50 0.89
N ASP A 102 -17.38 3.53 1.09
CA ASP A 102 -18.83 3.52 0.93
C ASP A 102 -19.19 4.40 -0.28
N PRO A 103 -19.33 3.81 -1.49
CA PRO A 103 -19.58 4.57 -2.71
C PRO A 103 -20.94 5.25 -2.72
N ASP A 104 -21.92 4.68 -2.00
CA ASP A 104 -23.28 5.19 -1.95
C ASP A 104 -23.36 6.47 -1.09
N LYS A 105 -22.58 6.52 0.00
CA LYS A 105 -22.47 7.72 0.85
C LYS A 105 -21.39 8.70 0.41
N GLY A 106 -20.52 8.31 -0.53
CA GLY A 106 -19.40 9.15 -0.97
C GLY A 106 -18.35 9.37 0.12
N GLU A 107 -18.16 8.41 1.02
CA GLU A 107 -17.25 8.52 2.18
C GLU A 107 -16.33 7.32 2.32
N TYR A 108 -15.20 7.53 3.00
CA TYR A 108 -14.31 6.47 3.43
C TYR A 108 -14.10 6.46 4.93
N ARG A 109 -13.78 5.29 5.46
CA ARG A 109 -13.46 5.05 6.87
C ARG A 109 -12.19 4.24 6.97
N PHE A 110 -11.25 4.75 7.74
CA PHE A 110 -9.98 4.09 8.02
C PHE A 110 -9.94 3.61 9.45
N TYR A 111 -9.87 2.28 9.62
CA TYR A 111 -9.79 1.63 10.91
C TYR A 111 -8.39 1.09 11.13
N VAL A 112 -7.88 1.29 12.35
CA VAL A 112 -6.72 0.59 12.87
C VAL A 112 -7.24 -0.34 13.97
N HIS A 113 -7.10 -1.64 13.74
CA HIS A 113 -7.73 -2.68 14.54
C HIS A 113 -9.26 -2.53 14.55
N THR A 114 -9.85 -2.09 15.66
CA THR A 114 -11.28 -1.85 15.84
C THR A 114 -11.64 -0.37 15.93
N HIS A 115 -10.64 0.52 16.06
CA HIS A 115 -10.86 1.94 16.27
C HIS A 115 -10.87 2.70 14.94
N LEU A 116 -11.91 3.52 14.76
CA LEU A 116 -12.00 4.46 13.65
C LEU A 116 -10.95 5.57 13.85
N ARG A 117 -9.94 5.59 13.00
CA ARG A 117 -8.87 6.59 13.06
C ARG A 117 -9.22 7.84 12.26
N HIS A 118 -9.90 7.66 11.12
CA HIS A 118 -10.29 8.77 10.28
C HIS A 118 -11.51 8.43 9.42
N ARG A 119 -12.37 9.43 9.21
CA ARG A 119 -13.51 9.41 8.29
C ARG A 119 -13.40 10.67 7.43
N GLY A 120 -13.56 10.52 6.13
CA GLY A 120 -13.48 11.63 5.18
C GLY A 120 -14.28 11.37 3.91
N PRO A 121 -14.44 12.41 3.08
CA PRO A 121 -15.08 12.32 1.78
C PRO A 121 -14.23 11.54 0.77
N LEU A 122 -14.87 10.88 -0.19
CA LEU A 122 -14.21 9.99 -1.15
C LEU A 122 -13.27 10.74 -2.12
N ASN A 123 -13.45 12.05 -2.31
CA ASN A 123 -12.56 12.91 -3.12
C ASN A 123 -11.12 12.97 -2.60
N GLN A 124 -10.89 12.68 -1.31
CA GLN A 124 -9.56 12.65 -0.69
C GLN A 124 -8.82 11.34 -0.95
N ILE A 125 -9.48 10.33 -1.51
CA ILE A 125 -8.85 9.07 -1.94
C ILE A 125 -8.71 9.07 -3.45
N TYR A 126 -7.53 8.69 -3.90
CA TYR A 126 -7.23 8.66 -5.32
C TYR A 126 -6.23 7.57 -5.67
N ILE A 127 -6.26 7.20 -6.94
CA ILE A 127 -5.25 6.35 -7.56
C ILE A 127 -4.34 7.26 -8.37
N ARG A 128 -3.03 7.16 -8.16
CA ARG A 128 -2.05 7.99 -8.85
C ARG A 128 -0.93 7.14 -9.44
N ILE A 129 -0.49 7.50 -10.65
CA ILE A 129 0.79 7.01 -11.17
C ILE A 129 1.91 7.89 -10.59
N THR A 130 2.95 7.25 -10.07
CA THR A 130 4.18 7.95 -9.68
C THR A 130 5.32 7.51 -10.58
N ALA A 131 6.09 8.49 -11.06
CA ALA A 131 7.27 8.26 -11.87
C ALA A 131 8.52 8.41 -10.99
N GLN A 132 9.48 7.53 -11.18
CA GLN A 132 10.80 7.60 -10.58
C GLN A 132 11.84 7.47 -11.68
N LYS A 133 12.81 8.41 -11.70
CA LYS A 133 13.94 8.34 -12.62
C LYS A 133 14.95 7.31 -12.08
N SER A 134 15.19 6.26 -12.84
CA SER A 134 16.19 5.22 -12.54
C SER A 134 17.26 5.28 -13.63
N GLY A 135 18.32 6.07 -13.38
CA GLY A 135 19.34 6.37 -14.37
C GLY A 135 18.77 7.15 -15.56
N GLN A 136 18.89 6.59 -16.77
CA GLN A 136 18.37 7.20 -18.00
C GLN A 136 16.89 6.89 -18.27
N LYS A 137 16.29 5.93 -17.56
CA LYS A 137 14.91 5.49 -17.81
C LYS A 137 13.94 5.98 -16.73
N LEU A 138 12.70 6.23 -17.14
CA LEU A 138 11.59 6.52 -16.23
C LEU A 138 10.87 5.22 -15.90
N MET A 139 10.77 4.93 -14.61
CA MET A 139 9.99 3.82 -14.09
C MET A 139 8.72 4.34 -13.43
N PHE A 140 7.59 3.73 -13.77
CA PHE A 140 6.27 4.10 -13.28
C PHE A 140 5.76 3.05 -12.31
N ARG A 141 5.04 3.48 -11.28
CA ARG A 141 4.31 2.59 -10.37
C ARG A 141 2.92 3.16 -10.09
N LEU A 142 1.96 2.29 -9.83
CA LEU A 142 0.59 2.66 -9.52
C LEU A 142 0.38 2.61 -8.00
N ILE A 143 -0.08 3.71 -7.42
CA ILE A 143 -0.35 3.83 -5.99
C ILE A 143 -1.82 4.19 -5.74
N LEU A 144 -2.38 3.67 -4.66
CA LEU A 144 -3.61 4.13 -4.02
C LEU A 144 -3.20 4.95 -2.79
N ASN A 145 -3.62 6.20 -2.73
CA ASN A 145 -3.25 7.11 -1.64
C ASN A 145 -4.42 8.01 -1.26
N GLY A 146 -4.29 8.72 -0.14
CA GLY A 146 -5.29 9.68 0.29
C GLY A 146 -4.95 10.36 1.61
N TYR A 147 -5.90 11.13 2.13
CA TYR A 147 -5.68 11.89 3.35
C TYR A 147 -5.70 10.98 4.60
N LYS A 148 -4.63 11.04 5.41
CA LYS A 148 -4.45 10.27 6.65
C LYS A 148 -4.60 8.74 6.48
N ILE A 149 -4.32 8.23 5.27
CA ILE A 149 -4.23 6.80 4.98
C ILE A 149 -2.82 6.44 4.52
N ASP A 150 -2.44 5.17 4.71
CA ASP A 150 -1.15 4.68 4.25
C ASP A 150 -1.14 4.57 2.73
N CYS A 151 -0.04 4.98 2.09
CA CYS A 151 0.13 4.84 0.65
C CYS A 151 0.30 3.35 0.28
N HIS A 152 -0.48 2.90 -0.70
CA HIS A 152 -0.52 1.50 -1.12
C HIS A 152 -0.08 1.32 -2.57
N THR A 153 1.05 0.68 -2.75
CA THR A 153 1.55 0.28 -4.06
C THR A 153 0.70 -0.86 -4.62
N LEU A 154 -0.05 -0.59 -5.69
CA LEU A 154 -0.88 -1.57 -6.41
C LEU A 154 -0.05 -2.37 -7.43
N CYS A 155 0.89 -1.68 -8.10
CA CYS A 155 1.83 -2.28 -9.05
C CYS A 155 3.25 -1.86 -8.73
N GLY A 156 4.21 -2.78 -8.88
CA GLY A 156 5.63 -2.46 -8.77
C GLY A 156 6.11 -1.54 -9.90
N PHE A 157 7.41 -1.20 -9.87
CA PHE A 157 8.02 -0.36 -10.89
C PHE A 157 8.00 -1.04 -12.27
N SER A 158 7.67 -0.26 -13.29
CA SER A 158 7.50 -0.73 -14.66
C SER A 158 7.80 0.39 -15.66
N GLU A 159 8.45 0.05 -16.77
CA GLU A 159 8.70 0.97 -17.88
C GLU A 159 7.44 1.17 -18.76
N LYS A 160 6.44 0.27 -18.67
CA LYS A 160 5.26 0.25 -19.57
C LYS A 160 4.16 1.21 -19.12
N TYR A 161 4.41 2.51 -19.26
CA TYR A 161 3.47 3.58 -18.87
C TYR A 161 2.02 3.36 -19.36
N ARG A 162 1.81 3.15 -20.67
CA ARG A 162 0.47 3.02 -21.28
C ARG A 162 -0.37 1.91 -20.64
N LEU A 163 0.28 0.83 -20.23
CA LEU A 163 -0.39 -0.30 -19.61
C LEU A 163 -0.83 0.06 -18.17
N LEU A 164 0.03 0.74 -17.39
CA LEU A 164 -0.35 1.22 -16.06
C LEU A 164 -1.45 2.27 -16.12
N GLU A 165 -1.43 3.14 -17.13
CA GLU A 165 -2.46 4.16 -17.34
C GLU A 165 -3.83 3.50 -17.52
N CYS A 166 -3.93 2.52 -18.43
CA CYS A 166 -5.15 1.77 -18.66
C CYS A 166 -5.62 1.07 -17.39
N GLN A 167 -4.72 0.34 -16.71
CA GLN A 167 -5.03 -0.37 -15.46
C GLN A 167 -5.50 0.57 -14.35
N GLY A 168 -4.80 1.69 -14.16
CA GLY A 168 -5.14 2.69 -13.15
C GLY A 168 -6.51 3.30 -13.39
N ARG A 169 -6.84 3.63 -14.64
CA ARG A 169 -8.16 4.13 -15.03
C ARG A 169 -9.25 3.09 -14.84
N THR A 170 -9.01 1.83 -15.22
CA THR A 170 -9.96 0.73 -14.99
C THR A 170 -10.25 0.54 -13.50
N ILE A 171 -9.21 0.49 -12.66
CA ILE A 171 -9.38 0.32 -11.21
C ILE A 171 -10.14 1.53 -10.63
N ALA A 172 -9.76 2.75 -11.01
CA ALA A 172 -10.41 3.96 -10.52
C ALA A 172 -11.89 4.02 -10.93
N SER A 173 -12.20 3.66 -12.18
CA SER A 173 -13.58 3.58 -12.67
C SER A 173 -14.40 2.53 -11.92
N ASN A 174 -13.83 1.34 -11.69
CA ASN A 174 -14.53 0.25 -10.99
C ASN A 174 -14.81 0.61 -9.53
N LEU A 175 -13.89 1.32 -8.88
CA LEU A 175 -14.02 1.75 -7.48
C LEU A 175 -14.72 3.10 -7.30
N LYS A 176 -15.09 3.77 -8.40
CA LYS A 176 -15.58 5.16 -8.41
C LYS A 176 -14.66 6.11 -7.65
N LEU A 177 -13.36 6.05 -7.90
CA LEU A 177 -12.33 6.90 -7.28
C LEU A 177 -11.72 7.87 -8.30
N ASN A 178 -11.09 8.94 -7.80
CA ASN A 178 -10.31 9.84 -8.63
C ASN A 178 -9.02 9.16 -9.12
N TYR A 179 -8.66 9.39 -10.39
CA TYR A 179 -7.41 8.94 -11.00
C TYR A 179 -6.54 10.12 -11.41
N PHE A 180 -5.28 10.09 -11.03
CA PHE A 180 -4.29 11.07 -11.42
C PHE A 180 -3.10 10.43 -12.15
N ASP A 181 -2.71 11.04 -13.27
CA ASP A 181 -1.48 10.73 -13.99
C ASP A 181 -0.23 11.18 -13.21
N TYR A 182 0.96 10.83 -13.71
CA TYR A 182 2.22 11.23 -13.06
C TYR A 182 2.52 12.72 -13.20
N LEU A 183 2.15 13.35 -14.32
CA LEU A 183 2.22 14.80 -14.53
C LEU A 183 0.95 15.45 -14.01
N ASP A 184 1.06 16.55 -13.27
CA ASP A 184 -0.08 17.29 -12.72
C ASP A 184 -0.90 18.04 -13.78
N THR A 185 -0.31 18.31 -14.96
CA THR A 185 -0.96 19.02 -16.07
C THR A 185 -1.52 18.08 -17.15
N SER A 186 -1.55 16.77 -16.88
CA SER A 186 -1.95 15.78 -17.87
C SER A 186 -3.44 15.87 -18.19
N LYS A 187 -3.84 15.78 -19.46
CA LYS A 187 -5.27 15.69 -19.82
C LYS A 187 -5.89 14.32 -19.50
N ARG A 188 -5.11 13.40 -18.94
CA ARG A 188 -5.50 12.00 -18.67
C ARG A 188 -6.01 11.77 -17.25
N HIS A 189 -6.07 12.80 -16.42
CA HIS A 189 -6.70 12.74 -15.11
C HIS A 189 -8.20 12.40 -15.27
N CYS A 190 -8.73 11.59 -14.36
CA CYS A 190 -10.16 11.29 -14.28
C CYS A 190 -10.64 11.70 -12.88
N VAL A 191 -11.33 12.84 -12.79
CA VAL A 191 -11.87 13.34 -11.53
C VAL A 191 -13.35 13.02 -11.52
N ILE A 192 -13.76 12.13 -10.60
CA ILE A 192 -15.16 11.72 -10.39
C ILE A 192 -15.76 12.54 -9.24
N HIS A 193 -14.98 12.74 -8.18
CA HIS A 193 -15.40 13.48 -6.99
C HIS A 193 -14.64 14.78 -6.86
N LEU A 194 -15.34 15.91 -6.97
CA LEU A 194 -14.77 17.23 -6.76
C LEU A 194 -14.65 17.56 -5.27
N PRO A 195 -13.72 18.47 -4.90
CA PRO A 195 -13.72 19.05 -3.57
C PRO A 195 -14.96 19.95 -3.37
N PRO A 196 -15.54 20.01 -2.16
CA PRO A 196 -16.80 20.71 -1.91
C PRO A 196 -16.78 22.21 -2.28
N ASN A 197 -15.60 22.81 -2.30
CA ASN A 197 -15.43 24.24 -2.55
C ASN A 197 -15.19 24.60 -4.03
N ALA A 198 -14.99 23.61 -4.92
CA ALA A 198 -14.76 23.89 -6.34
C ALA A 198 -16.05 24.32 -7.07
N ASP A 199 -17.19 23.76 -6.66
CA ASP A 199 -18.51 24.02 -7.27
C ASP A 199 -19.04 25.44 -6.97
N ALA A 200 -18.49 26.11 -5.95
CA ALA A 200 -18.88 27.47 -5.57
C ALA A 200 -18.25 28.54 -6.47
N THR A 201 -17.04 28.29 -6.99
CA THR A 201 -16.32 29.21 -7.87
C THR A 201 -16.87 29.25 -9.30
N ASP A 202 -17.51 28.18 -9.76
CA ASP A 202 -18.08 28.10 -11.11
C ASP A 202 -19.48 28.73 -11.22
N LYS A 203 -20.10 29.07 -10.07
CA LYS A 203 -21.38 29.81 -10.00
C LYS A 203 -21.21 31.31 -9.81
N ALA A 204 -19.96 31.80 -9.76
CA ALA A 204 -19.61 33.18 -9.48
C ALA A 204 -18.94 33.89 -10.68
N VAL A 205 -18.99 33.30 -11.88
CA VAL A 205 -18.48 33.88 -13.14
C VAL A 205 -19.61 34.01 -14.14
#